data_AF-A0A353A2W6-F1
#
_entry.id   AF-A0A353A2W6-F1
#
_cell.length_a   1.000
_cell.length_b   1.000
_cell.length_c   1.000
_cell.angle_alpha   90.00
_cell.angle_beta   90.00
_cell.angle_gamma   90.00
#
_symmetry.space_group_name_H-M   'P 1'
#
loop_
_entity.id
_entity.type
_entity.pdbx_description
1 polymer ?
#
loop_
_entity_poly.entity_id
_entity_poly.type
_entity_poly.pdbx_seq_one_letter_code
_entity_poly.pdbx_strand_id
1 'polypeptide(L)' 'MEGLVTRNTGSWYAVLTDSGQTFECKVRGNFRLRGIRSTNPVAVGDRVTITPGCVEGT' A
#
# COMPACT_ATOMS: atom_id res chain seq x y z
N MET A 1 7.59 6.48 5.72
CA MET A 1 6.39 7.03 6.37
C MET A 1 5.48 5.88 6.73
N GLU A 2 4.80 5.95 7.87
CA GLU A 2 3.83 4.94 8.27
C GLU A 2 2.42 5.47 8.00
N GLY A 3 1.49 4.56 7.73
CA GLY A 3 0.11 4.91 7.56
C GLY A 3 -0.80 3.69 7.53
N LEU A 4 -2.10 3.96 7.56
CA LEU A 4 -3.15 2.96 7.54
C LEU A 4 -3.70 2.81 6.12
N VAL A 5 -3.81 1.59 5.63
CA VAL A 5 -4.46 1.31 4.35
C VAL A 5 -5.97 1.55 4.51
N THR A 6 -6.49 2.57 3.84
CA THR A 6 -7.92 2.92 3.89
C THR A 6 -8.69 2.38 2.68
N ARG A 7 -8.02 2.19 1.53
CA ARG A 7 -8.65 1.70 0.31
C ARG A 7 -7.70 0.79 -0.48
N ASN A 8 -8.26 -0.26 -1.07
CA ASN A 8 -7.59 -1.19 -1.96
C ASN A 8 -8.42 -1.29 -3.26
N THR A 9 -7.86 -0.82 -4.36
CA THR A 9 -8.43 -0.93 -5.72
C THR A 9 -7.68 -1.99 -6.55
N GLY A 10 -7.18 -3.03 -5.88
CA GLY A 10 -6.48 -4.18 -6.44
C GLY A 10 -5.03 -3.91 -6.83
N SER A 11 -4.80 -2.92 -7.70
CA SER A 11 -3.45 -2.53 -8.14
C SER A 11 -2.87 -1.36 -7.35
N TRP A 12 -3.73 -0.60 -6.67
CA TRP A 12 -3.38 0.59 -5.91
C TRP A 12 -3.94 0.51 -4.50
N TYR A 13 -3.21 1.10 -3.57
CA TYR A 13 -3.50 1.11 -2.15
C TYR A 13 -3.45 2.55 -1.68
N ALA A 14 -4.56 3.04 -1.13
CA ALA A 14 -4.59 4.34 -0.48
C ALA A 14 -4.14 4.17 0.97
N VAL A 15 -3.08 4.87 1.34
CA VAL A 15 -2.50 4.86 2.68
C VAL A 15 -2.68 6.24 3.29
N LEU A 16 -3.42 6.31 4.38
CA LEU A 16 -3.58 7.51 5.19
C LEU A 16 -2.43 7.59 6.20
N THR A 17 -1.57 8.58 6.07
CA THR A 17 -0.49 8.83 7.03
C THR A 17 -1.04 9.48 8.30
N ASP A 18 -0.27 9.40 9.39
CA ASP A 18 -0.63 10.06 10.64
C ASP A 18 -0.68 11.59 10.51
N SER A 19 -0.07 12.16 9.45
CA SER A 19 -0.18 13.58 9.07
C SER A 19 -1.52 13.96 8.41
N GLY A 20 -2.42 12.99 8.19
CA GLY A 20 -3.70 13.20 7.52
C GLY A 20 -3.63 13.25 5.98
N GLN A 21 -2.46 12.96 5.40
CA GLN A 21 -2.28 12.91 3.94
C GLN A 21 -2.57 11.50 3.43
N THR A 22 -3.22 11.41 2.27
CA THR A 22 -3.48 10.12 1.60
C THR A 22 -2.51 9.93 0.45
N PHE A 23 -1.83 8.79 0.42
CA PHE A 23 -0.88 8.42 -0.63
C PHE A 23 -1.37 7.21 -1.40
N GLU A 24 -1.32 7.29 -2.73
CA GLU A 24 -1.69 6.16 -3.60
C GLU A 24 -0.46 5.36 -3.98
N CYS A 25 -0.28 4.23 -3.28
CA CYS A 25 0.89 3.38 -3.43
C CYS A 25 0.56 2.12 -4.20
N LYS A 26 1.51 1.67 -5.00
CA LYS A 26 1.48 0.36 -5.65
C LYS A 26 2.54 -0.52 -5.02
N VAL A 27 2.17 -1.75 -4.69
CA VAL A 27 3.14 -2.75 -4.24
C VAL A 27 4.09 -3.06 -5.40
N ARG A 28 5.38 -2.74 -5.25
CA ARG A 28 6.41 -3.12 -6.24
C ARG A 28 6.50 -4.65 -6.30
N GLY A 29 6.14 -5.22 -7.44
CA GLY A 29 6.05 -6.66 -7.62
C GLY A 29 7.39 -7.31 -8.00
N ASN A 30 7.89 -8.19 -7.13
CA ASN A 30 8.55 -9.44 -7.52
C ASN A 30 8.33 -10.54 -6.45
N PHE A 31 7.07 -10.76 -6.04
CA PHE A 31 6.71 -11.83 -5.09
C PHE A 31 6.45 -13.19 -5.76
N ARG A 32 6.59 -13.29 -7.09
CA ARG A 32 6.35 -14.52 -7.85
C ARG A 32 7.38 -15.63 -7.58
N LEU A 33 8.57 -15.29 -7.08
CA LEU A 33 9.66 -16.26 -6.90
C LEU A 33 9.62 -17.04 -5.57
N ARG A 34 8.70 -16.74 -4.63
CA ARG A 34 8.71 -17.35 -3.28
C ARG A 34 7.54 -18.28 -2.94
N GLY A 35 6.75 -18.70 -3.92
CA GLY A 35 5.69 -19.70 -3.70
C GLY A 35 4.54 -19.26 -2.78
N ILE A 36 4.45 -17.96 -2.45
CA ILE A 36 3.40 -17.43 -1.58
C ILE A 36 2.14 -17.26 -2.43
N ARG A 37 1.13 -18.09 -2.17
CA ARG A 37 -0.18 -18.11 -2.84
C ARG A 37 -1.12 -17.00 -2.37
N SER A 38 -0.57 -15.92 -1.78
CA SER A 38 -1.38 -14.77 -1.37
C SER A 38 -1.40 -13.78 -2.53
N THR A 39 -2.53 -13.72 -3.22
CA THR A 39 -2.79 -12.78 -4.33
C THR A 39 -2.83 -11.34 -3.85
N ASN A 40 -2.96 -11.12 -2.54
CA ASN A 40 -2.99 -9.79 -1.95
C ASN A 40 -2.30 -9.76 -0.57
N PRO A 41 -1.05 -9.29 -0.47
CA PRO A 41 -0.31 -9.23 0.80
C PRO A 41 -0.71 -8.05 1.69
N VAL A 42 -1.62 -7.17 1.25
CA VAL A 42 -2.00 -5.94 1.96
C VAL A 42 -3.53 -5.77 1.92
N ALA A 43 -4.16 -5.67 3.09
CA ALA A 43 -5.60 -5.47 3.25
C ALA A 43 -5.93 -4.07 3.79
N VAL A 44 -7.20 -3.68 3.66
CA VAL A 44 -7.71 -2.46 4.31
C VAL A 44 -7.68 -2.65 5.82
N GLY A 45 -7.15 -1.66 6.55
CA GLY A 45 -6.93 -1.71 7.98
C GLY A 45 -5.51 -2.11 8.40
N ASP A 46 -4.68 -2.58 7.47
CA ASP A 46 -3.27 -2.85 7.77
C ASP A 46 -2.48 -1.55 7.96
N ARG A 47 -1.59 -1.53 8.96
CA ARG A 47 -0.59 -0.47 9.11
C ARG A 47 0.63 -0.83 8.28
N VAL A 48 0.95 0.00 7.29
CA VAL A 48 2.02 -0.24 6.32
C VAL A 48 3.02 0.91 6.34
N THR A 49 4.27 0.58 6.01
CA THR A 49 5.32 1.57 5.82
C THR A 49 5.49 1.85 4.34
N ILE A 50 5.26 3.10 3.93
CA ILE A 50 5.42 3.59 2.56
C ILE A 50 6.78 4.30 2.39
N THR A 51 7.41 4.10 1.23
CA THR A 51 8.64 4.80 0.81
C THR A 51 8.32 6.04 -0.04
N PRO A 52 9.18 7.07 -0.03
CA PRO A 52 8.92 8.41 -0.62
C PRO A 52 8.88 8.47 -2.17
N GLY A 53 8.50 7.39 -2.86
CA GLY A 53 8.25 7.37 -4.31
C GLY A 53 6.79 7.11 -4.66
N CYS A 54 5.91 7.19 -3.66
CA CYS A 54 4.48 6.99 -3.80
C CYS A 54 3.81 8.32 -4.20
N VAL A 55 2.88 8.28 -5.15
CA VAL A 55 2.27 9.50 -5.71
C VAL A 55 1.26 10.05 -4.70
N GLU A 56 1.35 11.33 -4.38
CA GLU A 56 0.30 12.03 -3.61
C GLU A 56 -0.98 12.04 -4.46
N GLY A 57 -2.03 11.40 -3.94
CA GLY A 57 -3.34 11.42 -4.58
C GLY A 57 -3.98 12.79 -4.35
N THR A 58 -4.15 13.57 -5.41
CA THR A 58 -4.89 14.84 -5.42
C THR A 58 -6.39 14.60 -5.33
#